data_AF-A0A1H9P668-F1
#
_entry.id   AF-A0A1H9P668-F1
#
_cell.length_a   1.000
_cell.length_b   1.000
_cell.length_c   1.000
_cell.angle_alpha   90.00
_cell.angle_beta   90.00
_cell.angle_gamma   90.00
#
_symmetry.space_group_name_H-M   'P 1'
#
loop_
_entity.id
_entity.type
_entity.pdbx_description
1 polymer ?
#
loop_
_entity_poly.entity_id
_entity_poly.type
_entity_poly.pdbx_seq_one_letter_code
_entity_poly.pdbx_strand_id
1 'polypeptide(L)'
;MTLRFRIGAEFVLWTGYKRLLLIGMLIIMLLSSCQPFSQQDAENKNQLTVLTVEFNSGAPIANLYITVTDVQTGNVVEEAIGSEEGEAIFSKLKEGREYAVAATTLENSAANDGYTTIENFTYDTTKPYFRLQTHFTRDEQELDVPVVMQNPELPHGCEITSLTAVLNYFGINVSKLEMADNYLPKQEIRIVGNQRFGPNPNEAFAGNPRDKAHGMYVFAAPIVKAAEAAIADKQADLRVTDMRNASQEDILQLVREGIPVVTWVTLDLSKPKKRADRGWIYKGATTSQDAFMNLHAVVLTGHLGDKVVVMDPLKGYVTYNVDQFFKSYHELGEQAVAVHK
;
A
#
# COMPACT_ATOMS: atom_id res chain seq x y z
N MET A 1 59.73 -49.05 5.03
CA MET A 1 59.26 -50.08 4.10
C MET A 1 58.99 -49.42 2.75
N THR A 2 59.34 -50.10 1.65
CA THR A 2 59.20 -49.72 0.22
C THR A 2 58.09 -48.73 -0.16
N LEU A 3 58.39 -47.60 -0.84
CA LEU A 3 58.35 -47.36 -2.32
C LEU A 3 56.91 -47.30 -2.91
N ARG A 4 56.55 -46.46 -3.91
CA ARG A 4 57.27 -45.82 -5.06
C ARG A 4 56.91 -44.31 -5.18
N PHE A 5 57.77 -43.37 -5.61
CA PHE A 5 58.24 -43.04 -6.99
C PHE A 5 57.09 -42.77 -8.00
N ARG A 6 56.95 -41.63 -8.73
CA ARG A 6 57.87 -40.62 -9.37
C ARG A 6 58.54 -41.20 -10.64
N ILE A 7 58.61 -40.60 -11.85
CA ILE A 7 58.64 -39.22 -12.43
C ILE A 7 57.56 -39.12 -13.56
N GLY A 8 57.12 -38.01 -14.21
CA GLY A 8 57.42 -36.55 -14.29
C GLY A 8 56.34 -35.83 -15.15
N ALA A 9 56.42 -34.60 -15.71
CA ALA A 9 57.37 -33.47 -15.76
C ALA A 9 57.88 -33.08 -17.18
N GLU A 10 57.39 -31.96 -17.74
CA GLU A 10 58.00 -31.00 -18.70
C GLU A 10 57.09 -29.72 -18.73
N PHE A 11 57.53 -28.46 -18.65
CA PHE A 11 58.41 -27.61 -19.51
C PHE A 11 57.81 -27.37 -20.92
N VAL A 12 57.84 -26.18 -21.55
CA VAL A 12 58.67 -24.96 -21.39
C VAL A 12 57.83 -23.66 -21.44
N LEU A 13 58.42 -22.52 -21.00
CA LEU A 13 57.95 -21.13 -21.17
C LEU A 13 57.72 -20.73 -22.66
N TRP A 14 57.06 -19.61 -23.00
CA TRP A 14 57.71 -18.27 -23.08
C TRP A 14 56.74 -17.06 -23.22
N THR A 15 57.33 -15.86 -23.24
CA THR A 15 56.83 -14.51 -23.64
C THR A 15 55.63 -14.44 -24.61
N GLY A 16 54.72 -13.45 -24.61
CA GLY A 16 54.62 -12.19 -23.86
C GLY A 16 55.28 -10.96 -24.52
N TYR A 17 54.53 -10.12 -25.26
CA TYR A 17 54.70 -8.64 -25.34
C TYR A 17 53.61 -7.89 -26.18
N LYS A 18 53.02 -6.85 -25.57
CA LYS A 18 52.60 -5.51 -26.09
C LYS A 18 52.12 -5.27 -27.55
N ARG A 19 50.94 -4.60 -27.61
CA ARG A 19 50.60 -3.32 -28.30
C ARG A 19 49.94 -3.26 -29.71
N LEU A 20 48.87 -2.45 -29.73
CA LEU A 20 48.39 -1.45 -30.71
C LEU A 20 47.57 -1.85 -31.96
N LEU A 21 46.41 -1.19 -32.05
CA LEU A 21 45.73 -0.58 -33.22
C LEU A 21 45.58 -1.37 -34.53
N LEU A 22 44.30 -1.57 -34.91
CA LEU A 22 43.80 -1.09 -36.21
C LEU A 22 42.29 -0.80 -36.13
N ILE A 23 41.84 0.26 -36.81
CA ILE A 23 40.43 0.67 -36.89
C ILE A 23 39.83 0.09 -38.17
N GLY A 24 38.71 -0.64 -38.03
CA GLY A 24 37.94 -1.20 -39.15
C GLY A 24 36.57 -0.52 -39.23
N MET A 25 36.45 0.53 -40.03
CA MET A 25 35.18 1.24 -40.25
C MET A 25 34.36 0.50 -41.31
N LEU A 26 33.19 -0.03 -40.95
CA LEU A 26 32.25 -0.62 -41.92
C LEU A 26 30.87 0.02 -41.79
N ILE A 27 30.61 1.00 -42.66
CA ILE A 27 29.30 1.63 -42.79
C ILE A 27 28.42 0.72 -43.64
N ILE A 28 27.37 0.15 -43.04
CA ILE A 28 26.28 -0.49 -43.78
C ILE A 28 25.07 0.43 -43.71
N MET A 29 24.82 1.17 -44.80
CA MET A 29 23.55 1.84 -45.01
C MET A 29 22.50 0.78 -45.36
N LEU A 30 21.62 0.46 -44.42
CA LEU A 30 20.32 -0.13 -44.75
C LEU A 30 19.30 0.99 -44.89
N LEU A 31 18.78 1.14 -46.11
CA LEU A 31 17.78 2.13 -46.47
C LEU A 31 16.41 1.68 -45.93
N SER A 32 16.15 1.95 -44.65
CA SER A 32 14.79 1.88 -44.11
C SER A 32 13.89 2.80 -44.92
N SER A 33 12.84 2.23 -45.49
CA SER A 33 11.90 2.94 -46.37
C SER A 33 11.25 4.11 -45.64
N CYS A 34 11.41 5.32 -46.19
CA CYS A 34 10.60 6.46 -45.80
C CYS A 34 9.16 6.23 -46.26
N GLN A 35 8.34 5.60 -45.42
CA GLN A 35 6.89 5.82 -45.48
C GLN A 35 6.62 7.28 -45.09
N PRO A 36 5.66 7.96 -45.74
CA PRO A 36 5.36 9.35 -45.42
C PRO A 36 4.77 9.44 -44.01
N PHE A 37 5.38 10.28 -43.17
CA PHE A 37 5.02 10.58 -41.77
C PHE A 37 3.64 11.27 -41.62
N SER A 38 2.76 11.19 -42.62
CA SER A 38 1.52 11.98 -42.72
C SER A 38 0.24 11.15 -42.82
N GLN A 39 0.30 9.82 -42.70
CA GLN A 39 -0.90 8.97 -42.64
C GLN A 39 -1.27 8.58 -41.20
N GLN A 40 -0.30 8.34 -40.30
CA GLN A 40 -0.57 8.05 -38.89
C GLN A 40 -1.20 9.26 -38.15
N ASP A 41 -0.72 10.47 -38.41
CA ASP A 41 -1.27 11.72 -37.85
C ASP A 41 -2.71 12.04 -38.33
N ALA A 42 -3.23 11.33 -39.34
CA ALA A 42 -4.56 11.58 -39.90
C ALA A 42 -5.67 10.82 -39.18
N GLU A 43 -5.39 9.62 -38.66
CA GLU A 43 -6.39 8.75 -38.01
C GLU A 43 -6.56 9.04 -36.50
N ASN A 44 -5.56 9.62 -35.85
CA ASN A 44 -5.57 9.90 -34.41
C ASN A 44 -6.40 11.14 -33.98
N LYS A 45 -6.89 11.98 -34.91
CA LYS A 45 -7.47 13.29 -34.56
C LYS A 45 -8.74 13.29 -33.69
N ASN A 46 -9.45 12.17 -33.63
CA ASN A 46 -10.65 11.99 -32.81
C ASN A 46 -10.49 10.85 -31.80
N GLN A 47 -9.25 10.50 -31.45
CA GLN A 47 -8.97 9.45 -30.46
C GLN A 47 -8.58 10.07 -29.11
N LEU A 48 -8.81 9.31 -28.04
CA LEU A 48 -8.34 9.60 -26.69
C LEU A 48 -7.63 8.36 -26.14
N THR A 49 -6.34 8.48 -25.86
CA THR A 49 -5.63 7.50 -25.04
C THR A 49 -5.83 7.86 -23.57
N VAL A 50 -6.53 7.03 -22.82
CA VAL A 50 -6.49 7.04 -21.35
C VAL A 50 -5.27 6.24 -20.92
N LEU A 51 -4.39 6.85 -20.14
CA LEU A 51 -3.25 6.20 -19.49
C LEU A 51 -3.56 6.05 -17.99
N THR A 52 -3.77 4.82 -17.52
CA THR A 52 -3.96 4.51 -16.10
C THR A 52 -2.62 4.38 -15.38
N VAL A 53 -2.46 5.09 -14.27
CA VAL A 53 -1.21 5.17 -13.51
C VAL A 53 -1.44 5.13 -12.01
N GLU A 54 -0.48 4.60 -11.25
CA GLU A 54 -0.46 4.73 -9.79
C GLU A 54 -0.45 6.22 -9.43
N PHE A 55 -1.30 6.64 -8.49
CA PHE A 55 -1.44 8.05 -8.13
C PHE A 55 -0.12 8.66 -7.59
N ASN A 56 0.69 7.88 -6.85
CA ASN A 56 1.93 8.36 -6.24
C ASN A 56 3.14 8.24 -7.19
N SER A 57 3.59 7.01 -7.50
CA SER A 57 4.78 6.80 -8.34
C SER A 57 4.59 7.29 -9.79
N GLY A 58 3.35 7.33 -10.27
CA GLY A 58 3.04 7.61 -11.67
C GLY A 58 3.39 6.48 -12.64
N ALA A 59 3.79 5.30 -12.16
CA ALA A 59 4.01 4.12 -12.98
C ALA A 59 2.70 3.63 -13.63
N PRO A 60 2.70 3.14 -14.88
CA PRO A 60 1.46 2.71 -15.52
C PRO A 60 0.92 1.40 -14.94
N ILE A 61 -0.40 1.34 -14.75
CA ILE A 61 -1.11 0.15 -14.29
C ILE A 61 -1.74 -0.55 -15.48
N ALA A 62 -1.35 -1.82 -15.67
CA ALA A 62 -1.79 -2.65 -16.78
C ALA A 62 -3.15 -3.31 -16.53
N ASN A 63 -3.81 -3.75 -17.60
CA ASN A 63 -4.96 -4.66 -17.57
C ASN A 63 -6.20 -4.20 -16.77
N LEU A 64 -6.29 -2.91 -16.38
CA LEU A 64 -7.52 -2.36 -15.82
C LEU A 64 -8.61 -2.32 -16.89
N TYR A 65 -9.83 -2.68 -16.51
CA TYR A 65 -11.03 -2.49 -17.31
C TYR A 65 -11.49 -1.03 -17.13
N ILE A 66 -11.59 -0.32 -18.25
CA ILE A 66 -11.83 1.13 -18.31
C ILE A 66 -13.07 1.39 -19.15
N THR A 67 -14.01 2.16 -18.61
CA THR A 67 -15.23 2.60 -19.31
C THR A 67 -15.28 4.11 -19.44
N VAL A 68 -15.90 4.61 -20.50
CA VAL A 68 -16.16 6.05 -20.69
C VAL A 68 -17.66 6.27 -20.87
N THR A 69 -18.26 6.97 -19.91
CA THR A 69 -19.70 7.20 -19.80
C THR A 69 -20.06 8.65 -20.15
N ASP A 70 -21.05 8.85 -21.01
CA ASP A 70 -21.56 10.17 -21.39
C ASP A 70 -22.42 10.76 -20.24
N VAL A 71 -21.92 11.79 -19.55
CA VAL A 71 -22.52 12.29 -18.30
C VAL A 71 -23.94 12.83 -18.51
N GLN A 72 -24.26 13.32 -19.71
CA GLN A 72 -25.59 13.85 -20.03
C GLN A 72 -26.66 12.77 -20.23
N THR A 73 -26.25 11.55 -20.60
CA THR A 73 -27.18 10.46 -20.93
C THR A 73 -27.06 9.24 -20.01
N GLY A 74 -25.99 9.14 -19.21
CA GLY A 74 -25.74 8.03 -18.30
C GLY A 74 -25.33 6.72 -18.97
N ASN A 75 -25.06 6.72 -20.28
CA ASN A 75 -24.70 5.52 -21.04
C ASN A 75 -23.18 5.39 -21.18
N VAL A 76 -22.66 4.18 -20.99
CA VAL A 76 -21.32 3.79 -21.46
C VAL A 76 -21.28 3.96 -22.97
N VAL A 77 -20.30 4.72 -23.46
CA VAL A 77 -20.08 4.98 -24.89
C VAL A 77 -19.10 3.96 -25.46
N GLU A 78 -18.04 3.68 -24.70
CA GLU A 78 -17.01 2.69 -25.00
C GLU A 78 -16.41 2.11 -23.72
N GLU A 79 -15.84 0.93 -23.86
CA GLU A 79 -15.15 0.14 -22.84
C GLU A 79 -13.89 -0.47 -23.47
N ALA A 80 -12.83 -0.64 -22.67
CA ALA A 80 -11.57 -1.21 -23.08
C ALA A 80 -10.84 -1.85 -21.89
N ILE A 81 -9.82 -2.68 -22.17
CA ILE A 81 -8.85 -3.14 -21.18
C ILE A 81 -7.52 -2.46 -21.52
N GLY A 82 -6.87 -1.86 -20.53
CA GLY A 82 -5.58 -1.19 -20.69
C GLY A 82 -4.43 -2.16 -21.01
N SER A 83 -3.47 -1.73 -21.83
CA SER A 83 -2.31 -2.53 -22.24
C SER A 83 -1.32 -2.83 -21.09
N GLU A 84 -0.20 -3.51 -21.37
CA GLU A 84 0.90 -3.71 -20.38
C GLU A 84 1.56 -2.37 -19.97
N GLU A 85 1.45 -1.37 -20.83
CA GLU A 85 1.82 0.04 -20.63
C GLU A 85 0.69 0.88 -20.01
N GLY A 86 -0.47 0.29 -19.68
CA GLY A 86 -1.61 0.98 -19.08
C GLY A 86 -2.38 1.91 -20.01
N GLU A 87 -2.23 1.77 -21.33
CA GLU A 87 -2.95 2.59 -22.32
C GLU A 87 -4.25 1.91 -22.80
N ALA A 88 -5.34 2.68 -22.87
CA ALA A 88 -6.61 2.30 -23.47
C ALA A 88 -7.10 3.39 -24.43
N ILE A 89 -7.53 3.03 -25.63
CA ILE A 89 -7.85 3.97 -26.72
C ILE A 89 -9.35 4.02 -26.98
N PHE A 90 -9.91 5.23 -26.96
CA PHE A 90 -11.32 5.55 -27.19
C PHE A 90 -11.47 6.43 -28.44
N SER A 91 -12.56 6.26 -29.18
CA SER A 91 -12.75 6.79 -30.55
C SER A 91 -14.15 7.34 -30.86
N LYS A 92 -15.16 7.03 -30.03
CA LYS A 92 -16.57 7.45 -30.23
C LYS A 92 -16.95 8.72 -29.46
N LEU A 93 -15.96 9.36 -28.82
CA LEU A 93 -16.13 10.59 -28.05
C LEU A 93 -16.41 11.80 -28.95
N LYS A 94 -17.01 12.86 -28.38
CA LYS A 94 -17.44 14.05 -29.11
C LYS A 94 -16.89 15.30 -28.43
N GLU A 95 -16.23 16.14 -29.21
CA GLU A 95 -15.67 17.43 -28.81
C GLU A 95 -16.65 18.24 -27.93
N GLY A 96 -16.16 18.77 -26.82
CA GLY A 96 -16.94 19.61 -25.90
C GLY A 96 -18.01 18.88 -25.06
N ARG A 97 -18.10 17.55 -25.10
CA ARG A 97 -18.93 16.77 -24.16
C ARG A 97 -18.16 16.42 -22.88
N GLU A 98 -18.90 16.38 -21.77
CA GLU A 98 -18.42 15.86 -20.51
C GLU A 98 -18.64 14.34 -20.44
N TYR A 99 -17.59 13.64 -20.02
CA TYR A 99 -17.53 12.20 -19.85
C TYR A 99 -16.99 11.85 -18.48
N ALA A 100 -17.51 10.79 -17.87
CA ALA A 100 -16.88 10.13 -16.73
C ALA A 100 -16.03 8.97 -17.27
N VAL A 101 -14.73 8.99 -17.01
CA VAL A 101 -13.88 7.80 -17.18
C VAL A 101 -13.82 7.05 -15.85
N ALA A 102 -14.05 5.75 -15.89
CA ALA A 102 -14.02 4.88 -14.73
C ALA A 102 -13.09 3.69 -14.98
N ALA A 103 -12.16 3.42 -14.06
CA ALA A 103 -11.22 2.31 -14.13
C ALA A 103 -11.33 1.40 -12.90
N THR A 104 -11.39 0.09 -13.14
CA THR A 104 -11.41 -0.95 -12.10
C THR A 104 -10.84 -2.28 -12.63
N THR A 105 -10.82 -3.35 -11.84
CA THR A 105 -10.46 -4.68 -12.35
C THR A 105 -11.60 -5.28 -13.18
N LEU A 106 -11.30 -6.20 -14.10
CA LEU A 106 -12.35 -6.90 -14.86
C LEU A 106 -13.26 -7.76 -13.96
N GLU A 107 -12.72 -8.26 -12.84
CA GLU A 107 -13.45 -9.06 -11.85
C GLU A 107 -14.41 -8.17 -11.03
N ASN A 108 -13.91 -7.02 -10.54
CA ASN A 108 -14.70 -6.00 -9.86
C ASN A 108 -15.89 -5.54 -10.71
N SER A 109 -15.65 -5.25 -12.00
CA SER A 109 -16.71 -4.86 -12.93
C SER A 109 -17.73 -5.97 -13.23
N ALA A 110 -17.37 -7.24 -13.06
CA ALA A 110 -18.30 -8.36 -13.19
C ALA A 110 -19.11 -8.59 -11.91
N ALA A 111 -18.49 -8.37 -10.74
CA ALA A 111 -19.12 -8.48 -9.42
C ALA A 111 -20.02 -7.29 -9.06
N ASN A 112 -19.71 -6.09 -9.57
CA ASN A 112 -20.14 -4.79 -9.01
C ASN A 112 -19.67 -4.62 -7.55
N ASP A 113 -18.42 -5.02 -7.29
CA ASP A 113 -17.77 -4.99 -5.98
C ASP A 113 -16.33 -4.46 -6.13
N GLY A 114 -15.67 -4.13 -5.02
CA GLY A 114 -14.36 -3.50 -4.99
C GLY A 114 -14.37 -2.03 -5.45
N TYR A 115 -13.19 -1.42 -5.47
CA TYR A 115 -13.04 0.02 -5.71
C TYR A 115 -12.96 0.33 -7.22
N THR A 116 -13.43 1.52 -7.58
CA THR A 116 -13.41 2.05 -8.94
C THR A 116 -12.92 3.49 -8.88
N THR A 117 -11.86 3.81 -9.63
CA THR A 117 -11.40 5.20 -9.79
C THR A 117 -12.28 5.86 -10.85
N ILE A 118 -12.96 6.97 -10.53
CA ILE A 118 -13.84 7.69 -11.46
C ILE A 118 -13.42 9.16 -11.51
N GLU A 119 -13.20 9.71 -12.70
CA GLU A 119 -12.96 11.14 -12.93
C GLU A 119 -13.80 11.68 -14.09
N ASN A 120 -14.35 12.89 -13.93
CA ASN A 120 -15.05 13.61 -14.99
C ASN A 120 -14.08 14.49 -15.79
N PHE A 121 -14.23 14.50 -17.11
CA PHE A 121 -13.47 15.36 -18.01
C PHE A 121 -14.31 15.83 -19.21
N THR A 122 -14.03 17.01 -19.74
CA THR A 122 -14.55 17.44 -21.05
C THR A 122 -13.60 16.96 -22.14
N TYR A 123 -14.10 16.22 -23.13
CA TYR A 123 -13.25 15.77 -24.24
C TYR A 123 -12.89 16.93 -25.18
N ASP A 124 -11.59 17.05 -25.45
CA ASP A 124 -10.93 18.10 -26.21
C ASP A 124 -9.95 17.40 -27.18
N THR A 125 -10.21 17.49 -28.48
CA THR A 125 -9.41 16.86 -29.54
C THR A 125 -8.00 17.43 -29.67
N THR A 126 -7.67 18.54 -29.01
CA THR A 126 -6.29 19.04 -28.87
C THR A 126 -5.52 18.35 -27.73
N LYS A 127 -6.21 17.57 -26.89
CA LYS A 127 -5.66 16.77 -25.79
C LYS A 127 -5.95 15.27 -25.99
N PRO A 128 -5.26 14.59 -26.92
CA PRO A 128 -5.48 13.16 -27.21
C PRO A 128 -5.02 12.20 -26.09
N TYR A 129 -4.57 12.71 -24.94
CA TYR A 129 -4.15 11.93 -23.78
C TYR A 129 -4.87 12.39 -22.51
N PHE A 130 -5.43 11.45 -21.75
CA PHE A 130 -5.95 11.67 -20.40
C PHE A 130 -5.21 10.75 -19.40
N ARG A 131 -4.62 11.31 -18.35
CA ARG A 131 -3.85 10.57 -17.34
C ARG A 131 -4.72 10.33 -16.10
N LEU A 132 -5.32 9.16 -16.00
CA LEU A 132 -6.19 8.78 -14.88
C LEU A 132 -5.35 8.25 -13.71
N GLN A 133 -5.31 9.00 -12.60
CA GLN A 133 -4.56 8.60 -11.40
C GLN A 133 -5.38 7.62 -10.56
N THR A 134 -5.09 6.33 -10.73
CA THR A 134 -5.70 5.24 -9.98
C THR A 134 -4.92 4.90 -8.73
N HIS A 135 -5.59 4.27 -7.75
CA HIS A 135 -4.89 3.75 -6.57
C HIS A 135 -4.28 2.36 -6.80
N PHE A 136 -4.87 1.52 -7.67
CA PHE A 136 -4.35 0.19 -8.06
C PHE A 136 -2.83 0.16 -8.25
N THR A 137 -2.20 -0.95 -7.87
CA THR A 137 -0.79 -1.23 -8.14
C THR A 137 -0.59 -2.52 -8.92
N ARG A 138 0.66 -2.77 -9.35
CA ARG A 138 1.07 -4.02 -9.98
C ARG A 138 1.27 -5.09 -8.89
N ASP A 139 0.92 -6.35 -9.19
CA ASP A 139 1.12 -7.50 -8.27
C ASP A 139 2.60 -7.75 -7.86
N GLU A 140 3.56 -7.05 -8.48
CA GLU A 140 4.99 -7.10 -8.14
C GLU A 140 5.49 -5.85 -7.38
N GLN A 141 4.62 -4.92 -6.98
CA GLN A 141 5.01 -3.63 -6.37
C GLN A 141 4.24 -3.31 -5.07
N GLU A 142 4.97 -2.80 -4.08
CA GLU A 142 4.39 -2.23 -2.86
C GLU A 142 3.85 -0.80 -3.05
N LEU A 143 2.80 -0.47 -2.32
CA LEU A 143 2.28 0.88 -2.14
C LEU A 143 3.36 1.74 -1.46
N ASP A 144 3.77 2.85 -2.09
CA ASP A 144 4.74 3.81 -1.53
C ASP A 144 4.09 4.65 -0.41
N VAL A 145 3.86 4.01 0.74
CA VAL A 145 3.39 4.61 1.99
C VAL A 145 4.59 5.24 2.71
N PRO A 146 4.51 6.52 3.12
CA PRO A 146 5.64 7.18 3.76
C PRO A 146 6.01 6.50 5.09
N VAL A 147 7.28 6.13 5.25
CA VAL A 147 7.80 5.50 6.48
C VAL A 147 7.70 6.48 7.66
N VAL A 148 6.79 6.21 8.59
CA VAL A 148 6.65 6.98 9.84
C VAL A 148 7.11 6.12 11.02
N MET A 149 8.30 6.42 11.55
CA MET A 149 8.84 5.74 12.73
C MET A 149 8.16 6.27 14.01
N GLN A 150 7.70 5.40 14.92
CA GLN A 150 7.02 5.84 16.15
C GLN A 150 7.97 6.43 17.20
N ASN A 151 9.18 5.88 17.29
CA ASN A 151 10.20 6.29 18.26
C ASN A 151 10.95 7.58 17.82
N PRO A 152 11.58 8.32 18.76
CA PRO A 152 11.62 8.09 20.22
C PRO A 152 10.39 8.56 21.02
N GLU A 153 9.46 9.28 20.41
CA GLU A 153 8.39 10.04 21.09
C GLU A 153 7.16 9.19 21.46
N LEU A 154 6.85 8.16 20.68
CA LEU A 154 5.69 7.28 20.85
C LEU A 154 6.15 5.83 21.07
N PRO A 155 6.74 5.48 22.23
CA PRO A 155 7.18 4.13 22.56
C PRO A 155 6.09 3.07 22.44
N HIS A 156 4.82 3.42 22.72
CA HIS A 156 3.66 2.53 22.61
C HIS A 156 2.60 3.17 21.68
N GLY A 157 3.00 3.54 20.47
CA GLY A 157 2.13 4.22 19.50
C GLY A 157 2.15 3.60 18.11
N CYS A 158 2.36 2.29 18.00
CA CYS A 158 2.43 1.58 16.72
C CYS A 158 1.15 1.75 15.88
N GLU A 159 -0.02 1.71 16.52
CA GLU A 159 -1.34 1.80 15.91
C GLU A 159 -1.58 3.19 15.31
N ILE A 160 -1.37 4.23 16.12
CA ILE A 160 -1.59 5.62 15.70
C ILE A 160 -0.52 6.13 14.73
N THR A 161 0.71 5.60 14.82
CA THR A 161 1.78 5.91 13.85
C THR A 161 1.52 5.21 12.51
N SER A 162 1.02 3.97 12.50
CA SER A 162 0.59 3.27 11.29
C SER A 162 -0.55 4.01 10.59
N LEU A 163 -1.56 4.46 11.32
CA LEU A 163 -2.60 5.34 10.77
C LEU A 163 -2.02 6.66 10.21
N THR A 164 -1.05 7.27 10.90
CA THR A 164 -0.40 8.51 10.40
C THR A 164 0.24 8.29 9.03
N ALA A 165 0.92 7.16 8.83
CA ALA A 165 1.52 6.82 7.54
C ALA A 165 0.47 6.65 6.43
N VAL A 166 -0.63 5.96 6.73
CA VAL A 166 -1.77 5.78 5.81
C VAL A 166 -2.45 7.11 5.46
N LEU A 167 -2.70 8.00 6.42
CA LEU A 167 -3.27 9.32 6.13
C LEU A 167 -2.32 10.17 5.25
N ASN A 168 -1.00 10.03 5.46
CA ASN A 168 0.01 10.76 4.69
C ASN A 168 0.25 10.18 3.28
N TYR A 169 -0.01 8.89 3.06
CA TYR A 169 -0.09 8.28 1.72
C TYR A 169 -1.19 8.97 0.88
N PHE A 170 -2.35 9.25 1.48
CA PHE A 170 -3.40 10.06 0.86
C PHE A 170 -3.18 11.59 0.95
N GLY A 171 -1.97 12.03 1.29
CA GLY A 171 -1.55 13.44 1.21
C GLY A 171 -2.03 14.36 2.34
N ILE A 172 -2.63 13.84 3.42
CA ILE A 172 -3.18 14.67 4.51
C ILE A 172 -2.10 15.45 5.30
N ASN A 173 -0.84 15.00 5.27
CA ASN A 173 0.33 15.68 5.85
C ASN A 173 0.19 16.03 7.36
N VAL A 174 -0.28 15.05 8.14
CA VAL A 174 -0.37 15.12 9.61
C VAL A 174 0.87 14.51 10.29
N SER A 175 1.19 15.00 11.49
CA SER A 175 2.29 14.41 12.28
C SER A 175 1.80 13.30 13.21
N LYS A 176 2.64 12.29 13.48
CA LYS A 176 2.33 11.22 14.45
C LYS A 176 2.02 11.76 15.85
N LEU A 177 2.59 12.92 16.19
CA LEU A 177 2.41 13.59 17.48
C LEU A 177 1.04 14.25 17.56
N GLU A 178 0.63 14.97 16.52
CA GLU A 178 -0.72 15.51 16.35
C GLU A 178 -1.78 14.41 16.37
N MET A 179 -1.55 13.30 15.64
CA MET A 179 -2.42 12.12 15.67
C MET A 179 -2.54 11.50 17.07
N ALA A 180 -1.42 11.33 17.77
CA ALA A 180 -1.40 10.78 19.13
C ALA A 180 -1.94 11.73 20.21
N ASP A 181 -1.78 13.05 20.06
CA ASP A 181 -2.17 14.04 21.06
C ASP A 181 -3.61 14.52 20.89
N ASN A 182 -4.05 14.82 19.66
CA ASN A 182 -5.32 15.50 19.38
C ASN A 182 -6.47 14.55 19.05
N TYR A 183 -6.26 13.58 18.14
CA TYR A 183 -7.37 12.76 17.60
C TYR A 183 -7.52 11.39 18.26
N LEU A 184 -6.43 10.75 18.72
CA LEU A 184 -6.49 9.43 19.37
C LEU A 184 -7.33 9.46 20.67
N PRO A 185 -8.41 8.68 20.80
CA PRO A 185 -9.13 8.54 22.06
C PRO A 185 -8.24 7.82 23.09
N LYS A 186 -7.97 8.46 24.24
CA LYS A 186 -7.11 7.94 25.33
C LYS A 186 -7.83 7.99 26.67
N GLN A 187 -7.57 7.04 27.56
CA GLN A 187 -7.96 7.13 28.98
C GLN A 187 -6.87 6.56 29.89
N GLU A 188 -6.59 7.27 30.98
CA GLU A 188 -5.56 6.90 31.96
C GLU A 188 -5.77 5.53 32.62
N ILE A 189 -4.69 4.78 32.81
CA ILE A 189 -4.70 3.58 33.66
C ILE A 189 -4.38 3.97 35.09
N ARG A 190 -5.38 3.83 35.98
CA ARG A 190 -5.26 4.11 37.41
C ARG A 190 -4.84 2.83 38.15
N ILE A 191 -4.10 2.99 39.25
CA ILE A 191 -3.68 1.89 40.11
C ILE A 191 -4.27 2.13 41.51
N VAL A 192 -4.94 1.11 42.05
CA VAL A 192 -5.52 1.14 43.41
C VAL A 192 -5.09 -0.13 44.14
N GLY A 193 -4.24 0.02 45.16
CA GLY A 193 -3.48 -1.11 45.70
C GLY A 193 -2.63 -1.74 44.61
N ASN A 194 -2.79 -3.05 44.40
CA ASN A 194 -2.09 -3.78 43.33
C ASN A 194 -2.92 -3.94 42.04
N GLN A 195 -4.15 -3.40 41.98
CA GLN A 195 -5.04 -3.57 40.83
C GLN A 195 -4.98 -2.37 39.88
N ARG A 196 -4.81 -2.63 38.58
CA ARG A 196 -4.94 -1.64 37.51
C ARG A 196 -6.39 -1.52 37.05
N PHE A 197 -6.83 -0.31 36.70
CA PHE A 197 -8.15 0.01 36.14
C PHE A 197 -7.98 0.95 34.95
N GLY A 198 -8.73 0.75 33.86
CA GLY A 198 -8.55 1.52 32.62
C GLY A 198 -9.69 1.37 31.61
N PRO A 199 -9.54 1.90 30.39
CA PRO A 199 -10.51 1.71 29.32
C PRO A 199 -10.50 0.27 28.80
N ASN A 200 -11.57 -0.13 28.12
CA ASN A 200 -11.53 -1.21 27.14
C ASN A 200 -10.71 -0.74 25.92
N PRO A 201 -9.73 -1.50 25.39
CA PRO A 201 -8.98 -1.13 24.19
C PRO A 201 -9.83 -0.90 22.93
N ASN A 202 -11.08 -1.38 22.90
CA ASN A 202 -12.07 -1.10 21.85
C ASN A 202 -12.73 0.30 21.98
N GLU A 203 -12.52 1.00 23.10
CA GLU A 203 -13.14 2.31 23.40
C GLU A 203 -12.12 3.45 23.42
N ALA A 204 -10.92 3.21 23.97
CA ALA A 204 -9.81 4.17 23.98
C ALA A 204 -8.47 3.46 24.22
N PHE A 205 -7.38 4.10 23.79
CA PHE A 205 -6.01 3.71 24.15
C PHE A 205 -5.83 3.74 25.66
N ALA A 206 -5.23 2.68 26.22
CA ALA A 206 -5.07 2.52 27.65
C ALA A 206 -3.74 3.14 28.14
N GLY A 207 -3.84 4.28 28.83
CA GLY A 207 -2.72 5.14 29.21
C GLY A 207 -2.42 6.20 28.15
N ASN A 208 -1.14 6.48 27.91
CA ASN A 208 -0.67 7.45 26.92
C ASN A 208 0.44 6.80 26.05
N PRO A 209 0.38 6.87 24.70
CA PRO A 209 1.43 6.32 23.82
C PRO A 209 2.85 6.83 24.08
N ARG A 210 2.98 8.01 24.72
CA ARG A 210 4.24 8.65 25.12
C ARG A 210 4.86 8.04 26.40
N ASP A 211 4.06 7.41 27.25
CA ASP A 211 4.49 6.90 28.56
C ASP A 211 5.12 5.49 28.43
N LYS A 212 6.46 5.45 28.45
CA LYS A 212 7.27 4.22 28.37
C LYS A 212 6.91 3.18 29.43
N ALA A 213 6.46 3.58 30.62
CA ALA A 213 6.23 2.68 31.75
C ALA A 213 4.79 2.16 31.80
N HIS A 214 3.80 3.05 31.66
CA HIS A 214 2.40 2.76 31.96
C HIS A 214 1.48 2.63 30.74
N GLY A 215 1.86 3.20 29.58
CA GLY A 215 1.16 3.02 28.31
C GLY A 215 1.06 1.54 27.92
N MET A 216 -0.03 1.20 27.23
CA MET A 216 -0.32 -0.17 26.79
C MET A 216 -0.60 -0.22 25.27
N TYR A 217 -1.85 -0.23 24.84
CA TYR A 217 -2.26 -0.38 23.44
C TYR A 217 -3.73 0.04 23.22
N VAL A 218 -4.16 -0.02 21.97
CA VAL A 218 -5.54 0.17 21.49
C VAL A 218 -5.88 -0.83 20.39
N PHE A 219 -7.17 -1.03 20.10
CA PHE A 219 -7.67 -1.84 18.99
C PHE A 219 -8.22 -0.98 17.84
N ALA A 220 -8.85 -1.59 16.83
CA ALA A 220 -9.26 -0.90 15.60
C ALA A 220 -10.24 0.26 15.83
N ALA A 221 -11.31 0.06 16.61
CA ALA A 221 -12.41 1.02 16.67
C ALA A 221 -12.04 2.45 17.18
N PRO A 222 -11.10 2.65 18.13
CA PRO A 222 -10.62 4.00 18.45
C PRO A 222 -9.62 4.58 17.43
N ILE A 223 -8.96 3.74 16.63
CA ILE A 223 -8.12 4.19 15.49
C ILE A 223 -9.00 4.67 14.34
N VAL A 224 -10.12 3.97 14.06
CA VAL A 224 -11.17 4.46 13.14
C VAL A 224 -11.62 5.86 13.56
N LYS A 225 -11.97 6.07 14.84
CA LYS A 225 -12.35 7.39 15.37
C LYS A 225 -11.26 8.46 15.26
N ALA A 226 -10.00 8.08 15.41
CA ALA A 226 -8.88 8.99 15.22
C ALA A 226 -8.73 9.42 13.76
N ALA A 227 -9.00 8.50 12.81
CA ALA A 227 -9.03 8.79 11.38
C ALA A 227 -10.25 9.66 11.01
N GLU A 228 -11.46 9.31 11.46
CA GLU A 228 -12.69 10.10 11.27
C GLU A 228 -12.48 11.57 11.70
N ALA A 229 -11.92 11.76 12.90
CA ALA A 229 -11.67 13.09 13.45
C ALA A 229 -10.59 13.87 12.68
N ALA A 230 -9.52 13.21 12.23
CA ALA A 230 -8.47 13.85 11.44
C ALA A 230 -8.96 14.20 10.02
N ILE A 231 -9.66 13.29 9.34
CA ILE A 231 -10.24 13.50 8.00
C ILE A 231 -11.21 14.69 8.02
N ALA A 232 -12.09 14.76 9.04
CA ALA A 232 -13.03 15.86 9.20
C ALA A 232 -12.35 17.21 9.51
N ASP A 233 -11.34 17.24 10.39
CA ASP A 233 -10.58 18.46 10.72
C ASP A 233 -9.77 18.99 9.53
N LYS A 234 -9.19 18.09 8.72
CA LYS A 234 -8.43 18.46 7.51
C LYS A 234 -9.29 18.63 6.26
N GLN A 235 -10.61 18.44 6.36
CA GLN A 235 -11.58 18.54 5.26
C GLN A 235 -11.21 17.66 4.04
N ALA A 236 -10.61 16.49 4.30
CA ALA A 236 -10.17 15.58 3.25
C ALA A 236 -11.33 14.73 2.73
N ASP A 237 -11.40 14.54 1.40
CA ASP A 237 -12.33 13.59 0.79
C ASP A 237 -11.74 12.16 0.88
N LEU A 238 -11.82 11.62 2.10
CA LEU A 238 -11.47 10.23 2.44
C LEU A 238 -12.55 9.63 3.33
N ARG A 239 -12.55 8.31 3.41
CA ARG A 239 -13.35 7.50 4.32
C ARG A 239 -12.44 6.51 5.03
N VAL A 240 -12.90 6.02 6.18
CA VAL A 240 -12.20 4.99 6.97
C VAL A 240 -13.19 3.87 7.28
N THR A 241 -12.73 2.63 7.08
CA THR A 241 -13.54 1.43 7.28
C THR A 241 -12.93 0.55 8.37
N ASP A 242 -13.77 0.10 9.28
CA ASP A 242 -13.45 -0.82 10.36
C ASP A 242 -13.42 -2.26 9.83
N MET A 243 -12.22 -2.74 9.46
CA MET A 243 -11.99 -4.05 8.83
C MET A 243 -11.80 -5.18 9.86
N ARG A 244 -12.44 -5.09 11.04
CA ARG A 244 -12.38 -6.18 12.03
C ARG A 244 -13.04 -7.45 11.49
N ASN A 245 -12.38 -8.59 11.72
CA ASN A 245 -12.75 -9.92 11.21
C ASN A 245 -12.79 -10.02 9.66
N ALA A 246 -12.13 -9.10 8.95
CA ALA A 246 -11.93 -9.23 7.50
C ALA A 246 -11.00 -10.41 7.19
N SER A 247 -11.24 -11.10 6.08
CA SER A 247 -10.42 -12.25 5.68
C SER A 247 -9.07 -11.81 5.10
N GLN A 248 -8.17 -12.78 4.94
CA GLN A 248 -6.93 -12.58 4.22
C GLN A 248 -7.17 -12.07 2.79
N GLU A 249 -8.16 -12.63 2.06
CA GLU A 249 -8.40 -12.22 0.67
C GLU A 249 -8.95 -10.79 0.59
N ASP A 250 -9.87 -10.39 1.49
CA ASP A 250 -10.41 -9.02 1.51
C ASP A 250 -9.31 -7.98 1.76
N ILE A 251 -8.40 -8.28 2.70
CA ILE A 251 -7.28 -7.41 3.06
C ILE A 251 -6.24 -7.36 1.93
N LEU A 252 -5.97 -8.48 1.26
CA LEU A 252 -5.06 -8.53 0.11
C LEU A 252 -5.65 -7.84 -1.13
N GLN A 253 -6.96 -7.94 -1.33
CA GLN A 253 -7.67 -7.24 -2.40
C GLN A 253 -7.56 -5.73 -2.24
N LEU A 254 -7.88 -5.19 -1.06
CA LEU A 254 -7.69 -3.76 -0.76
C LEU A 254 -6.28 -3.28 -1.13
N VAL A 255 -5.25 -4.06 -0.82
CA VAL A 255 -3.86 -3.70 -1.13
C VAL A 255 -3.55 -3.73 -2.62
N ARG A 256 -4.06 -4.70 -3.40
CA ARG A 256 -4.00 -4.69 -4.88
C ARG A 256 -4.69 -3.45 -5.47
N GLU A 257 -5.75 -2.98 -4.82
CA GLU A 257 -6.53 -1.81 -5.21
C GLU A 257 -5.96 -0.46 -4.71
N GLY A 258 -4.79 -0.48 -4.06
CA GLY A 258 -4.11 0.73 -3.59
C GLY A 258 -4.56 1.25 -2.23
N ILE A 259 -5.19 0.40 -1.42
CA ILE A 259 -5.72 0.76 -0.11
C ILE A 259 -4.83 0.10 0.96
N PRO A 260 -3.89 0.86 1.57
CA PRO A 260 -3.03 0.32 2.60
C PRO A 260 -3.82 0.07 3.90
N VAL A 261 -3.66 -1.12 4.45
CA VAL A 261 -4.46 -1.59 5.60
C VAL A 261 -3.61 -1.58 6.88
N VAL A 262 -4.02 -0.82 7.89
CA VAL A 262 -3.43 -0.93 9.23
C VAL A 262 -3.88 -2.25 9.84
N THR A 263 -2.94 -3.12 10.17
CA THR A 263 -3.18 -4.49 10.66
C THR A 263 -2.48 -4.71 11.99
N TRP A 264 -3.16 -5.36 12.93
CA TRP A 264 -2.55 -5.75 14.20
C TRP A 264 -1.95 -7.15 14.08
N VAL A 265 -0.69 -7.28 14.48
CA VAL A 265 0.07 -8.53 14.52
C VAL A 265 0.93 -8.53 15.79
N THR A 266 1.77 -9.54 16.01
CA THR A 266 2.78 -9.47 17.08
C THR A 266 4.14 -8.99 16.57
N LEU A 267 4.92 -8.34 17.46
CA LEU A 267 6.25 -7.76 17.17
C LEU A 267 7.22 -8.70 16.42
N ASP A 268 7.04 -10.01 16.63
CA ASP A 268 7.87 -11.12 16.15
C ASP A 268 7.07 -12.18 15.37
N LEU A 269 5.82 -11.89 14.98
CA LEU A 269 4.84 -12.83 14.41
C LEU A 269 4.76 -14.18 15.15
N SER A 270 5.01 -14.17 16.46
CA SER A 270 4.82 -15.32 17.34
C SER A 270 3.48 -15.24 18.07
N LYS A 271 3.12 -16.29 18.81
CA LYS A 271 1.87 -16.33 19.57
C LYS A 271 1.71 -15.11 20.49
N PRO A 272 0.50 -14.55 20.65
CA PRO A 272 0.29 -13.42 21.57
C PRO A 272 0.61 -13.77 23.02
N LYS A 273 1.52 -12.99 23.62
CA LYS A 273 2.05 -13.18 24.97
C LYS A 273 1.25 -12.31 25.94
N LYS A 274 0.33 -12.93 26.67
CA LYS A 274 -0.52 -12.28 27.68
C LYS A 274 0.15 -12.21 29.05
N ARG A 275 -0.21 -11.21 29.86
CA ARG A 275 0.28 -11.00 31.22
C ARG A 275 -0.79 -10.44 32.17
N ALA A 276 -1.02 -11.15 33.27
CA ALA A 276 -1.91 -10.74 34.35
C ALA A 276 -1.34 -9.57 35.20
N ASP A 277 -0.02 -9.52 35.44
CA ASP A 277 0.65 -8.43 36.18
C ASP A 277 0.58 -7.07 35.45
N ARG A 278 0.40 -7.10 34.13
CA ARG A 278 0.15 -5.92 33.29
C ARG A 278 -1.33 -5.74 32.94
N GLY A 279 -2.18 -6.71 33.25
CA GLY A 279 -3.62 -6.68 32.98
C GLY A 279 -4.36 -5.61 33.80
N TRP A 280 -5.60 -5.32 33.43
CA TRP A 280 -6.44 -4.34 34.13
C TRP A 280 -7.94 -4.64 34.05
N ILE A 281 -8.70 -4.09 35.00
CA ILE A 281 -10.17 -4.12 34.99
C ILE A 281 -10.68 -2.98 34.09
N TYR A 282 -11.52 -3.31 33.11
CA TYR A 282 -12.19 -2.32 32.27
C TYR A 282 -13.28 -1.59 33.07
N LYS A 283 -13.55 -0.33 32.73
CA LYS A 283 -14.66 0.44 33.33
C LYS A 283 -16.00 -0.33 33.21
N GLY A 284 -16.58 -0.71 34.35
CA GLY A 284 -17.83 -1.47 34.44
C GLY A 284 -17.67 -3.00 34.45
N ALA A 285 -16.48 -3.53 34.21
CA ALA A 285 -16.16 -4.94 34.42
C ALA A 285 -15.84 -5.23 35.90
N THR A 286 -15.97 -6.49 36.31
CA THR A 286 -15.62 -6.99 37.66
C THR A 286 -14.34 -7.83 37.67
N THR A 287 -13.85 -8.26 36.51
CA THR A 287 -12.67 -9.11 36.35
C THR A 287 -11.58 -8.41 35.55
N SER A 288 -10.32 -8.65 35.94
CA SER A 288 -9.16 -8.12 35.23
C SER A 288 -8.95 -8.89 33.92
N GLN A 289 -8.59 -8.19 32.84
CA GLN A 289 -8.21 -8.79 31.56
C GLN A 289 -6.69 -8.76 31.43
N ASP A 290 -6.09 -9.89 31.04
CA ASP A 290 -4.64 -9.98 30.82
C ASP A 290 -4.21 -9.13 29.63
N ALA A 291 -3.15 -8.34 29.82
CA ALA A 291 -2.61 -7.48 28.77
C ALA A 291 -1.80 -8.26 27.74
N PHE A 292 -1.98 -7.97 26.45
CA PHE A 292 -1.02 -8.38 25.43
C PHE A 292 0.28 -7.58 25.58
N MET A 293 1.44 -8.28 25.50
CA MET A 293 2.77 -7.70 25.73
C MET A 293 3.71 -7.74 24.52
N ASN A 294 3.31 -8.42 23.45
CA ASN A 294 3.97 -8.36 22.13
C ASN A 294 3.00 -7.96 21.02
N LEU A 295 1.86 -7.36 21.35
CA LEU A 295 0.98 -6.71 20.37
C LEU A 295 1.77 -5.63 19.63
N HIS A 296 1.50 -5.52 18.33
CA HIS A 296 2.04 -4.51 17.44
C HIS A 296 0.97 -4.13 16.41
N ALA A 297 1.20 -3.03 15.71
CA ALA A 297 0.44 -2.69 14.50
C ALA A 297 1.40 -2.17 13.43
N VAL A 298 1.11 -2.55 12.19
CA VAL A 298 1.88 -2.21 10.99
C VAL A 298 0.92 -1.82 9.87
N VAL A 299 1.41 -1.17 8.82
CA VAL A 299 0.64 -0.95 7.59
C VAL A 299 1.00 -2.04 6.60
N LEU A 300 0.01 -2.79 6.11
CA LEU A 300 0.17 -3.70 4.98
C LEU A 300 0.19 -2.89 3.69
N THR A 301 1.25 -3.07 2.89
CA THR A 301 1.54 -2.25 1.71
C THR A 301 1.83 -3.06 0.45
N GLY A 302 1.89 -4.38 0.49
CA GLY A 302 2.12 -5.16 -0.73
C GLY A 302 1.95 -6.66 -0.52
N HIS A 303 1.73 -7.38 -1.61
CA HIS A 303 1.62 -8.83 -1.64
C HIS A 303 2.36 -9.38 -2.85
N LEU A 304 3.46 -10.10 -2.59
CA LEU A 304 4.46 -10.49 -3.57
C LEU A 304 4.65 -12.02 -3.52
N GLY A 305 3.73 -12.75 -4.14
CA GLY A 305 3.75 -14.23 -4.19
C GLY A 305 3.46 -14.87 -2.83
N ASP A 306 4.46 -15.44 -2.16
CA ASP A 306 4.34 -16.08 -0.84
C ASP A 306 4.51 -15.11 0.34
N LYS A 307 4.54 -13.80 0.06
CA LYS A 307 4.98 -12.76 0.99
C LYS A 307 4.07 -11.54 1.02
N VAL A 308 4.02 -10.90 2.17
CA VAL A 308 3.50 -9.54 2.35
C VAL A 308 4.62 -8.56 2.63
N VAL A 309 4.48 -7.33 2.14
CA VAL A 309 5.31 -6.18 2.54
C VAL A 309 4.52 -5.32 3.51
N VAL A 310 5.18 -4.86 4.57
CA VAL A 310 4.61 -3.95 5.55
C VAL A 310 5.53 -2.76 5.84
N MET A 311 4.95 -1.59 6.08
CA MET A 311 5.60 -0.49 6.77
C MET A 311 5.41 -0.70 8.28
N ASP A 312 6.49 -1.06 8.97
CA ASP A 312 6.53 -1.28 10.41
C ASP A 312 7.05 -0.01 11.12
N PRO A 313 6.27 0.65 12.00
CA PRO A 313 6.67 1.89 12.66
C PRO A 313 7.85 1.74 13.64
N LEU A 314 8.34 0.52 13.89
CA LEU A 314 9.60 0.24 14.62
C LEU A 314 10.79 -0.07 13.70
N LYS A 315 10.57 -0.43 12.42
CA LYS A 315 11.61 -1.01 11.55
C LYS A 315 11.72 -0.37 10.15
N GLY A 316 10.74 0.39 9.69
CA GLY A 316 10.59 0.78 8.29
C GLY A 316 9.95 -0.35 7.46
N TYR A 317 10.28 -0.43 6.17
CA TYR A 317 9.76 -1.49 5.30
C TYR A 317 10.36 -2.86 5.65
N VAL A 318 9.48 -3.87 5.76
CA VAL A 318 9.81 -5.25 6.12
C VAL A 318 8.94 -6.22 5.34
N THR A 319 9.52 -7.33 4.90
CA THR A 319 8.80 -8.42 4.22
C THR A 319 8.59 -9.61 5.16
N TYR A 320 7.40 -10.20 5.15
CA TYR A 320 7.04 -11.40 5.92
C TYR A 320 6.41 -12.46 5.01
N ASN A 321 6.45 -13.74 5.39
CA ASN A 321 5.64 -14.77 4.71
C ASN A 321 4.15 -14.55 5.01
N VAL A 322 3.30 -14.69 4.00
CA VAL A 322 1.87 -14.38 4.06
C VAL A 322 1.13 -15.21 5.13
N ASP A 323 1.34 -16.53 5.16
CA ASP A 323 0.69 -17.43 6.12
C ASP A 323 1.07 -17.10 7.57
N GLN A 324 2.35 -16.82 7.82
CA GLN A 324 2.82 -16.44 9.16
C GLN A 324 2.22 -15.09 9.61
N PHE A 325 2.08 -14.14 8.68
CA PHE A 325 1.51 -12.82 8.94
C PHE A 325 0.03 -12.91 9.29
N PHE A 326 -0.80 -13.50 8.41
CA PHE A 326 -2.25 -13.60 8.64
C PHE A 326 -2.60 -14.54 9.80
N LYS A 327 -1.77 -15.55 10.10
CA LYS A 327 -1.87 -16.29 11.35
C LYS A 327 -1.66 -15.41 12.59
N SER A 328 -0.72 -14.48 12.57
CA SER A 328 -0.47 -13.58 13.70
C SER A 328 -1.63 -12.59 13.90
N TYR A 329 -2.19 -12.09 12.79
CA TYR A 329 -3.43 -11.29 12.76
C TYR A 329 -4.62 -12.06 13.36
N HIS A 330 -4.84 -13.30 12.92
CA HIS A 330 -5.91 -14.16 13.44
C HIS A 330 -5.72 -14.50 14.93
N GLU A 331 -4.53 -14.94 15.35
CA GLU A 331 -4.27 -15.26 16.77
C GLU A 331 -4.42 -14.02 17.70
N LEU A 332 -4.26 -12.80 17.17
CA LEU A 332 -4.43 -11.54 17.90
C LEU A 332 -5.86 -10.98 17.88
N GLY A 333 -6.79 -11.63 17.15
CA GLY A 333 -8.21 -11.26 17.11
C GLY A 333 -8.58 -10.31 15.97
N GLU A 334 -7.95 -10.45 14.80
CA GLU A 334 -8.44 -9.96 13.50
C GLU A 334 -8.78 -8.46 13.49
N GLN A 335 -7.87 -7.63 14.00
CA GLN A 335 -8.03 -6.17 13.99
C GLN A 335 -7.38 -5.58 12.74
N ALA A 336 -8.17 -4.88 11.92
CA ALA A 336 -7.67 -4.09 10.79
C ALA A 336 -8.48 -2.79 10.60
N VAL A 337 -7.86 -1.80 9.96
CA VAL A 337 -8.48 -0.52 9.57
C VAL A 337 -7.96 -0.13 8.18
N ALA A 338 -8.86 0.22 7.27
CA ALA A 338 -8.53 0.73 5.94
C ALA A 338 -8.94 2.20 5.81
N VAL A 339 -8.16 2.99 5.08
CA VAL A 339 -8.51 4.37 4.68
C VAL A 339 -8.47 4.44 3.16
N HIS A 340 -9.44 5.11 2.55
CA HIS A 340 -9.64 5.15 1.10
C HIS A 340 -10.39 6.43 0.70
N LYS A 341 -10.57 6.67 -0.61
CA LYS A 341 -11.42 7.74 -1.14
C LYS A 341 -12.92 7.37 -1.14
#